data_AF-A0A6N4A4G6-F1
#
_entry.id   AF-A0A6N4A4G6-F1
#
_cell.length_a   1.000
_cell.length_b   1.000
_cell.length_c   1.000
_cell.angle_alpha   90.00
_cell.angle_beta   90.00
_cell.angle_gamma   90.00
#
_symmetry.space_group_name_H-M   'P 1'
#
loop_
_entity.id
_entity.type
_entity.pdbx_description
1 polymer ?
#
loop_
_entity_poly.entity_id
_entity_poly.type
_entity_poly.pdbx_seq_one_letter_code
_entity_poly.pdbx_strand_id
1 'polypeptide(L)'
;MIIIILIIGILLGAFTGWGFLTIADRHSRALLVTTSAFGALGAVAANQLLSWGLTVWGISILPVLAGSIVLPLVSIYGFYFGKNYFKKLRAGN
;
A
#
# COMPACT_ATOMS: atom_id res chain seq x y z
N MET A 1 -17.65 8.32 -6.82
CA MET A 1 -16.23 8.74 -6.75
C MET A 1 -15.39 7.86 -5.82
N ILE A 2 -15.79 7.64 -4.57
CA ILE A 2 -14.99 6.86 -3.60
C ILE A 2 -14.64 5.44 -4.09
N ILE A 3 -15.58 4.77 -4.78
CA ILE A 3 -15.39 3.41 -5.31
C ILE A 3 -14.27 3.37 -6.37
N ILE A 4 -14.17 4.38 -7.22
CA ILE A 4 -13.12 4.46 -8.25
C ILE A 4 -11.74 4.64 -7.60
N ILE A 5 -11.67 5.49 -6.57
CA ILE A 5 -10.44 5.70 -5.79
C ILE A 5 -10.00 4.40 -5.12
N LEU A 6 -10.96 3.64 -4.55
CA LEU A 6 -10.69 2.33 -3.95
C LEU A 6 -10.14 1.33 -4.98
N ILE A 7 -10.75 1.24 -6.16
CA ILE A 7 -10.28 0.32 -7.22
C ILE A 7 -8.86 0.70 -7.66
N ILE A 8 -8.59 1.97 -7.92
CA ILE A 8 -7.25 2.47 -8.29
C ILE A 8 -6.25 2.14 -7.19
N GLY A 9 -6.60 2.40 -5.93
CA GLY A 9 -5.76 2.13 -4.78
C GLY A 9 -5.48 0.64 -4.57
N ILE A 10 -6.47 -0.24 -4.75
CA ILE A 10 -6.29 -1.70 -4.67
C ILE A 10 -5.33 -2.17 -5.77
N LEU A 11 -5.55 -1.74 -7.01
CA LEU A 11 -4.72 -2.17 -8.14
C LEU A 11 -3.27 -1.69 -7.99
N LEU A 12 -3.07 -0.44 -7.61
CA LEU A 12 -1.73 0.11 -7.36
C LEU A 12 -1.06 -0.51 -6.15
N GLY A 13 -1.80 -0.75 -5.07
CA GLY A 13 -1.29 -1.43 -3.88
C GLY A 13 -0.91 -2.89 -4.15
N ALA A 14 -1.71 -3.60 -4.94
CA ALA A 14 -1.41 -4.94 -5.41
C ALA A 14 -0.15 -4.95 -6.30
N PHE A 15 -0.06 -4.01 -7.25
CA PHE A 15 1.08 -3.88 -8.15
C PHE A 15 2.37 -3.53 -7.39
N THR A 16 2.30 -2.61 -6.42
CA THR A 16 3.44 -2.22 -5.57
C THR A 16 3.92 -3.40 -4.72
N GLY A 17 2.99 -4.14 -4.11
CA GLY A 17 3.32 -5.34 -3.34
C GLY A 17 3.89 -6.46 -4.21
N TRP A 18 3.33 -6.67 -5.40
CA TRP A 18 3.84 -7.67 -6.35
C TRP A 18 5.22 -7.30 -6.87
N GLY A 19 5.44 -6.04 -7.26
CA GLY A 19 6.75 -5.54 -7.67
C GLY A 19 7.80 -5.74 -6.57
N PHE A 20 7.47 -5.42 -5.32
CA PHE A 20 8.37 -5.67 -4.19
C PHE A 20 8.68 -7.16 -4.00
N LEU A 21 7.67 -8.02 -4.04
CA LEU A 21 7.84 -9.46 -3.88
C LEU A 21 8.74 -10.07 -4.97
N THR A 22 8.56 -9.62 -6.22
CA THR A 22 9.36 -10.04 -7.36
C THR A 22 10.82 -9.58 -7.22
N ILE A 23 11.06 -8.32 -6.82
CA ILE A 23 12.43 -7.80 -6.61
C ILE A 23 13.13 -8.49 -5.44
N ALA A 24 12.38 -8.79 -4.37
CA ALA A 24 12.93 -9.42 -3.17
C ALA A 24 13.04 -10.96 -3.27
N ASP A 25 12.63 -11.54 -4.40
CA ASP A 25 12.54 -12.99 -4.65
C ASP A 25 11.80 -13.74 -3.52
N ARG A 26 10.68 -13.16 -3.10
CA ARG A 26 9.84 -13.66 -1.98
C ARG A 26 8.42 -13.89 -2.48
N HIS A 27 7.78 -14.92 -1.93
CA HIS A 27 6.34 -15.15 -2.15
C HIS A 27 5.59 -15.07 -0.82
N SER A 28 4.71 -14.07 -0.69
CA SER A 28 3.78 -13.95 0.45
C SER A 28 2.43 -13.41 -0.01
N ARG A 29 1.42 -14.29 -0.03
CA ARG A 29 0.03 -13.90 -0.34
C ARG A 29 -0.53 -12.94 0.71
N ALA A 30 -0.16 -13.11 1.98
CA ALA A 30 -0.55 -12.21 3.06
C ALA A 30 -0.03 -10.80 2.81
N LEU A 31 1.21 -10.66 2.33
CA LEU A 31 1.78 -9.36 2.01
C LEU A 31 1.01 -8.67 0.88
N LEU A 32 0.65 -9.40 -0.18
CA LEU A 32 -0.15 -8.86 -1.29
C LEU A 32 -1.52 -8.36 -0.84
N VAL A 33 -2.22 -9.11 0.01
CA VAL A 33 -3.52 -8.68 0.54
C VAL A 33 -3.34 -7.41 1.38
N THR A 34 -2.32 -7.36 2.25
CA THR A 34 -2.06 -6.15 3.05
C THR A 34 -1.69 -4.96 2.18
N THR A 35 -0.81 -5.09 1.20
CA THR A 35 -0.42 -3.97 0.33
C THR A 35 -1.58 -3.48 -0.51
N SER A 36 -2.48 -4.35 -0.94
CA SER A 36 -3.71 -3.98 -1.67
C SER A 36 -4.67 -3.18 -0.79
N ALA A 37 -4.89 -3.62 0.46
CA ALA A 37 -5.75 -2.91 1.41
C ALA A 37 -5.15 -1.54 1.79
N PHE A 38 -3.85 -1.49 2.07
CA PHE A 38 -3.15 -0.24 2.38
C PHE A 38 -3.08 0.70 1.16
N GLY A 39 -3.03 0.17 -0.07
CA GLY A 39 -3.12 0.97 -1.29
C GLY A 39 -4.47 1.65 -1.42
N ALA A 40 -5.56 0.91 -1.15
CA ALA A 40 -6.92 1.46 -1.13
C ALA A 40 -7.09 2.56 -0.07
N LEU A 41 -6.61 2.30 1.15
CA LEU A 41 -6.67 3.26 2.25
C LEU A 41 -5.81 4.50 1.97
N GLY A 42 -4.62 4.31 1.41
CA GLY A 42 -3.71 5.38 1.03
C GLY A 42 -4.29 6.28 -0.07
N ALA A 43 -4.94 5.69 -1.07
CA ALA A 43 -5.66 6.39 -2.12
C ALA A 43 -6.74 7.32 -1.55
N VAL A 44 -7.58 6.78 -0.66
CA VAL A 44 -8.69 7.52 -0.03
C VAL A 44 -8.16 8.63 0.87
N ALA A 45 -7.20 8.32 1.74
CA ALA A 45 -6.61 9.30 2.65
C ALA A 45 -5.95 10.45 1.89
N ALA A 46 -5.18 10.16 0.83
CA ALA A 46 -4.51 11.19 0.05
C ALA A 46 -5.50 12.08 -0.72
N ASN A 47 -6.58 11.51 -1.27
CA ASN A 47 -7.61 12.32 -1.92
C ASN A 47 -8.38 13.23 -0.94
N GLN A 48 -8.51 12.82 0.33
CA GLN A 48 -9.17 13.61 1.35
C GLN A 48 -8.27 14.70 1.95
N LEU A 49 -6.99 14.41 2.14
CA LEU A 49 -6.03 15.37 2.72
C LEU A 49 -5.51 16.40 1.72
N LEU A 50 -5.35 16.01 0.46
CA LEU A 50 -4.65 16.80 -0.55
C LEU A 50 -5.54 17.01 -1.78
N SER A 51 -6.09 18.21 -1.89
CA SER A 51 -6.81 18.67 -3.09
C SER A 51 -5.97 19.68 -3.85
N TRP A 52 -4.88 19.22 -4.48
CA TRP A 52 -4.06 20.06 -5.34
C TRP A 52 -3.51 19.26 -6.52
N GLY A 53 -3.25 19.96 -7.63
CA GLY A 53 -2.79 19.35 -8.89
C GLY A 53 -3.92 18.95 -9.84
N LEU A 54 -3.56 18.13 -10.85
CA LEU A 54 -4.48 17.70 -11.90
C LEU A 54 -5.64 16.89 -11.30
N THR A 55 -6.86 17.40 -11.49
CA THR A 55 -8.09 16.72 -11.09
C THR A 55 -8.78 16.15 -12.32
N VAL A 56 -9.12 14.87 -12.27
CA VAL A 56 -9.95 14.20 -13.29
C VAL A 56 -11.17 13.64 -12.58
N TRP A 57 -12.35 14.02 -13.04
CA TRP A 57 -13.62 13.63 -12.43
C TRP A 57 -13.71 13.90 -10.92
N GLY A 58 -13.12 15.02 -10.47
CA GLY A 58 -13.08 15.44 -9.07
C GLY A 58 -12.09 14.65 -8.20
N ILE A 59 -11.22 13.83 -8.80
CA ILE A 59 -10.20 13.05 -8.10
C ILE A 59 -8.84 13.68 -8.39
N SER A 60 -8.09 14.01 -7.33
CA SER A 60 -6.71 14.50 -7.46
C SER A 60 -5.79 13.31 -7.75
N ILE A 61 -5.43 13.11 -9.02
CA ILE A 61 -4.73 11.90 -9.48
C ILE A 61 -3.38 11.75 -8.77
N LEU A 62 -2.57 12.81 -8.74
CA LEU A 62 -1.23 12.76 -8.16
C LEU A 62 -1.24 12.35 -6.67
N PRO A 63 -2.04 12.99 -5.80
CA PRO A 63 -2.23 12.53 -4.43
C PRO A 63 -2.67 11.06 -4.33
N VAL A 64 -3.67 10.66 -5.12
CA VAL A 64 -4.17 9.27 -5.11
C VAL A 64 -3.07 8.28 -5.47
N LEU A 65 -2.30 8.55 -6.52
CA LEU A 65 -1.18 7.68 -6.93
C LEU A 65 -0.12 7.60 -5.84
N ALA A 66 0.29 8.75 -5.27
CA ALA A 66 1.30 8.81 -4.22
C ALA A 66 0.84 8.03 -2.97
N GLY A 67 -0.40 8.27 -2.51
CA GLY A 67 -0.97 7.56 -1.36
C GLY A 67 -1.06 6.06 -1.60
N SER A 68 -1.44 5.64 -2.81
CA SER A 68 -1.57 4.23 -3.19
C SER A 68 -0.24 3.48 -3.31
N ILE A 69 0.90 4.17 -3.31
CA ILE A 69 2.24 3.58 -3.41
C ILE A 69 2.97 3.65 -2.07
N VAL A 70 2.94 4.83 -1.44
CA VAL A 70 3.68 5.09 -0.19
C VAL A 70 3.15 4.26 0.96
N LEU A 71 1.82 4.20 1.17
CA LEU A 71 1.24 3.42 2.27
C LEU A 71 1.55 1.92 2.16
N PRO A 72 1.43 1.29 0.98
CA PRO A 72 1.89 -0.07 0.77
C PRO A 72 3.37 -0.30 1.11
N LEU A 73 4.27 0.59 0.68
CA LEU A 73 5.70 0.46 1.00
C LEU A 73 5.96 0.49 2.51
N VAL A 74 5.29 1.40 3.23
CA VAL A 74 5.35 1.46 4.70
C VAL A 74 4.81 0.18 5.32
N SER A 75 3.70 -0.37 4.79
CA SER A 75 3.13 -1.63 5.27
C SER A 75 4.09 -2.82 5.08
N ILE A 76 4.84 -2.86 3.96
CA ILE A 76 5.85 -3.89 3.70
C ILE A 76 6.97 -3.81 4.72
N TYR A 77 7.49 -2.60 4.96
CA TYR A 77 8.52 -2.39 5.96
C TYR A 77 8.06 -2.84 7.36
N GLY A 78 6.86 -2.41 7.78
CA GLY A 78 6.25 -2.79 9.05
C GLY A 78 6.05 -4.30 9.18
N PHE A 79 5.60 -4.97 8.11
CA PHE A 79 5.41 -6.43 8.09
C PHE A 79 6.70 -7.19 8.38
N TYR A 80 7.81 -6.81 7.75
CA TYR A 80 9.10 -7.48 7.99
C TYR A 80 9.74 -7.11 9.32
N PHE A 81 9.61 -5.85 9.75
CA PHE A 81 10.04 -5.42 11.07
C PHE A 81 9.35 -6.25 12.16
N GLY A 82 8.02 -6.36 12.09
CA GLY A 82 7.23 -7.19 13.00
C GLY A 82 7.64 -8.66 12.95
N LYS A 83 7.77 -9.24 11.76
CA LYS A 83 8.21 -10.64 11.60
C LYS A 83 9.56 -10.92 12.26
N ASN A 84 10.52 -10.01 12.11
CA ASN A 84 11.84 -10.13 12.74
C ASN A 84 11.77 -10.00 14.26
N TYR A 85 10.92 -9.10 14.78
CA TYR A 85 10.71 -8.93 16.21
C TYR A 85 10.12 -10.19 16.86
N PHE A 86 9.05 -10.76 16.29
CA PHE A 86 8.46 -12.01 16.78
C PHE A 86 9.43 -13.19 16.68
N LYS A 87 10.27 -13.25 15.64
CA LYS A 87 11.30 -14.30 15.53
C LYS A 87 12.32 -14.21 16.66
N LYS A 88 12.75 -12.99 17.04
CA LYS A 88 13.66 -12.78 18.18
C LYS A 88 13.03 -13.20 19.50
N LEU A 89 11.78 -12.84 19.75
CA LEU A 89 11.06 -13.26 20.96
C LEU A 89 10.94 -14.79 21.06
N ARG A 90 10.68 -15.46 19.93
CA ARG A 90 10.55 -16.93 19.90
C ARG A 90 11.89 -17.67 20.07
N ALA A 91 12.99 -17.07 19.64
CA ALA A 91 14.33 -17.66 19.77
C ALA A 91 15.00 -17.37 21.13
N GLY A 92 14.44 -16.47 21.92
CA GLY A 92 14.89 -16.15 23.28
C GLY A 92 14.14 -16.92 24.39
N ASN A 93 13.18 -17.77 24.01
CA ASN A 93 12.54 -18.79 24.85
C ASN A 93 13.04 -20.17 24.45
#